data_AF-A0A5E4P5L2-F1
#
_entry.id   AF-A0A5E4P5L2-F1
#
_cell.length_a   1.000
_cell.length_b   1.000
_cell.length_c   1.000
_cell.angle_alpha   90.00
_cell.angle_beta   90.00
_cell.angle_gamma   90.00
#
_symmetry.space_group_name_H-M   'P 1'
#
loop_
_entity.id
_entity.type
_entity.pdbx_description
1 polymer ?
#
loop_
_entity_poly.entity_id
_entity_poly.type
_entity_poly.pdbx_seq_one_letter_code
_entity_poly.pdbx_strand_id
1 'polypeptide(L)'
;MGWRKRWAAECRRKKITDVLPGMLPDDLKGRPFAERVRLLPGSAYEILRIEDRDFVANGGINVLSCWDASKPYVSRTRCDLSEFEPFFEAAHSRAEGLSPDHVKMVQNIFYEFHLNPKLLRRLYAFTMQLEEDYPADDDMVKAKCEIYFRPEYSWGHELPCLSSIFKLHAATCLEDSVLAQYFLQREGANSSIFVGSMIDADDAKKFFAVPEPEPHPLFAAFVAKLRKKEPAPEPTIKPDGHAFIVIRDGGRIYVFDPANPIRHPNWGVFPRVYRMNHKFDLFMQGKTGGTELVNARMASGEGPGGRQYYGINKGYALTKENWEKAVLEP
;
A
#
# COMPACT_ATOMS: atom_id res chain seq x y z
N MET A 1 -34.60 6.78 -12.31
CA MET A 1 -33.19 6.40 -12.61
C MET A 1 -32.43 6.22 -11.29
N GLY A 2 -32.09 4.99 -10.92
CA GLY A 2 -31.45 4.67 -9.63
C GLY A 2 -30.07 5.32 -9.49
N TRP A 3 -29.65 5.59 -8.25
CA TRP A 3 -28.39 6.25 -7.92
C TRP A 3 -27.18 5.60 -8.61
N ARG A 4 -27.18 4.26 -8.76
CA ARG A 4 -26.16 3.47 -9.47
C ARG A 4 -25.96 3.88 -10.95
N LYS A 5 -27.05 4.18 -11.68
CA LYS A 5 -26.98 4.60 -13.10
C LYS A 5 -26.51 6.05 -13.25
N ARG A 6 -26.88 6.92 -12.31
CA ARG A 6 -26.36 8.32 -12.25
C ARG A 6 -24.87 8.34 -11.93
N TRP A 7 -24.47 7.52 -10.96
CA TRP A 7 -23.09 7.36 -10.52
C TRP A 7 -22.17 6.82 -11.63
N ALA A 8 -22.54 5.73 -12.29
CA ALA A 8 -21.78 5.18 -13.41
C ALA A 8 -21.64 6.16 -14.59
N ALA A 9 -22.64 7.00 -14.84
CA ALA A 9 -22.57 8.05 -15.87
C ALA A 9 -21.66 9.22 -15.46
N GLU A 10 -21.54 9.51 -14.17
CA GLU A 10 -20.68 10.56 -13.62
C GLU A 10 -19.20 10.12 -13.63
N CYS A 11 -18.91 8.87 -13.25
CA CYS A 11 -17.57 8.27 -13.36
C CYS A 11 -17.08 8.15 -14.82
N ARG A 12 -17.99 8.00 -15.78
CA ARG A 12 -17.65 7.99 -17.22
C ARG A 12 -17.39 9.39 -17.78
N ARG A 13 -17.88 10.45 -17.13
CA ARG A 13 -17.75 11.85 -17.59
C ARG A 13 -16.55 12.58 -17.01
N LYS A 14 -16.16 12.28 -15.77
CA LYS A 14 -14.94 12.84 -15.17
C LYS A 14 -13.78 11.91 -15.53
N LYS A 15 -12.74 12.41 -16.18
CA LYS A 15 -11.49 11.64 -16.25
C LYS A 15 -11.04 11.45 -14.80
N ILE A 16 -10.99 10.21 -14.33
CA ILE A 16 -10.51 9.89 -12.97
C ILE A 16 -9.05 10.36 -12.77
N THR A 17 -8.36 10.77 -13.84
CA THR A 17 -7.06 11.44 -13.79
C THR A 17 -7.10 12.86 -13.19
N ASP A 18 -8.27 13.46 -13.01
CA ASP A 18 -8.42 14.84 -12.52
C ASP A 18 -8.73 14.92 -11.01
N VAL A 19 -8.39 13.88 -10.23
CA VAL A 19 -8.46 13.94 -8.77
C VAL A 19 -7.35 14.85 -8.24
N LEU A 20 -7.80 15.93 -7.63
CA LEU A 20 -7.13 17.21 -7.41
C LEU A 20 -5.79 17.08 -6.64
N PRO A 21 -4.64 17.34 -7.29
CA PRO A 21 -3.38 17.51 -6.60
C PRO A 21 -3.53 18.58 -5.50
N GLY A 22 -3.21 18.22 -4.26
CA GLY A 22 -3.18 19.15 -3.13
C GLY A 22 -4.45 19.22 -2.27
N MET A 23 -5.47 18.41 -2.52
CA MET A 23 -6.57 18.26 -1.56
C MET A 23 -6.12 17.54 -0.29
N LEU A 24 -6.54 18.05 0.86
CA LEU A 24 -6.31 17.39 2.15
C LEU A 24 -7.41 16.35 2.41
N PRO A 25 -7.16 15.32 3.24
CA PRO A 25 -8.17 14.34 3.60
C PRO A 25 -9.47 14.94 4.17
N ASP A 26 -9.42 16.08 4.84
CA ASP A 26 -10.63 16.71 5.39
C ASP A 26 -11.53 17.32 4.31
N ASP A 27 -10.95 17.83 3.21
CA ASP A 27 -11.69 18.37 2.07
C ASP A 27 -12.48 17.31 1.30
N LEU A 28 -12.17 16.04 1.56
CA LEU A 28 -12.76 14.86 0.96
C LEU A 28 -13.88 14.25 1.81
N LYS A 29 -14.10 14.74 3.04
CA LYS A 29 -15.10 14.15 3.95
C LYS A 29 -16.52 14.21 3.37
N GLY A 30 -17.23 13.09 3.43
CA GLY A 30 -18.58 12.95 2.89
C GLY A 30 -18.67 12.96 1.36
N ARG A 31 -17.55 13.06 0.65
CA ARG A 31 -17.53 12.86 -0.80
C ARG A 31 -17.74 11.39 -1.12
N PRO A 32 -18.38 11.08 -2.25
CA PRO A 32 -18.50 9.70 -2.70
C PRO A 32 -17.14 9.00 -2.84
N PHE A 33 -17.07 7.70 -2.52
CA PHE A 33 -15.81 6.96 -2.45
C PHE A 33 -14.95 7.07 -3.73
N ALA A 34 -15.53 6.98 -4.94
CA ALA A 34 -14.71 7.06 -6.16
C ALA A 34 -14.06 8.43 -6.39
N GLU A 35 -14.59 9.52 -5.79
CA GLU A 35 -13.93 10.83 -5.82
C GLU A 35 -12.77 10.93 -4.83
N ARG A 36 -12.65 9.96 -3.92
CA ARG A 36 -11.58 9.85 -2.92
C ARG A 36 -10.49 8.87 -3.34
N VAL A 37 -10.60 8.26 -4.52
CA VAL A 37 -9.58 7.35 -5.05
C VAL A 37 -8.87 8.00 -6.23
N ARG A 38 -7.55 8.09 -6.14
CA ARG A 38 -6.67 8.56 -7.21
C ARG A 38 -6.08 7.36 -7.94
N LEU A 39 -6.34 7.24 -9.23
CA LEU A 39 -5.68 6.23 -10.07
C LEU A 39 -4.27 6.69 -10.42
N LEU A 40 -3.37 5.72 -10.49
CA LEU A 40 -1.97 5.95 -10.78
C LEU A 40 -1.55 5.09 -11.98
N PRO A 41 -0.43 5.41 -12.62
CA PRO A 41 0.14 4.55 -13.65
C PRO A 41 0.39 3.11 -13.16
N GLY A 42 0.25 2.12 -14.05
CA GLY A 42 0.66 0.73 -13.78
C GLY A 42 -0.27 -0.07 -12.86
N SER A 43 -1.59 0.08 -13.01
CA SER A 43 -2.63 -0.58 -12.18
C SER A 43 -2.61 -0.23 -10.68
N ALA A 44 -1.78 0.73 -10.28
CA ALA A 44 -1.73 1.24 -8.91
C ALA A 44 -2.82 2.30 -8.66
N TYR A 45 -3.16 2.49 -7.40
CA TYR A 45 -4.11 3.51 -6.97
C TYR A 45 -3.83 3.93 -5.54
N GLU A 46 -4.40 5.08 -5.17
CA GLU A 46 -4.32 5.61 -3.83
C GLU A 46 -5.71 5.98 -3.32
N ILE A 47 -6.08 5.49 -2.15
CA ILE A 47 -7.31 5.87 -1.45
C ILE A 47 -6.94 7.02 -0.52
N LEU A 48 -7.39 8.24 -0.86
CA LEU A 48 -7.06 9.47 -0.14
C LEU A 48 -7.81 9.60 1.19
N ARG A 49 -8.98 8.97 1.30
CA ARG A 49 -9.78 8.92 2.53
C ARG A 49 -10.69 7.71 2.49
N ILE A 50 -10.81 7.03 3.62
CA ILE A 50 -11.77 5.95 3.86
C ILE A 50 -12.74 6.35 4.97
N GLU A 51 -13.99 5.97 4.82
CA GLU A 51 -15.08 6.28 5.73
C GLU A 51 -15.87 5.01 6.05
N ASP A 52 -16.67 5.10 7.11
CA ASP A 52 -17.57 4.02 7.47
C ASP A 52 -18.52 3.69 6.31
N ARG A 53 -18.78 2.40 6.10
CA ARG A 53 -19.62 1.84 5.00
C ARG A 53 -19.03 1.94 3.60
N ASP A 54 -17.80 2.44 3.44
CA ASP A 54 -17.08 2.31 2.18
C ASP A 54 -16.82 0.84 1.83
N PHE A 55 -16.40 0.62 0.59
CA PHE A 55 -15.97 -0.69 0.12
C PHE A 55 -14.53 -0.61 -0.37
N VAL A 56 -13.71 -1.57 0.07
CA VAL A 56 -12.38 -1.80 -0.50
C VAL A 56 -12.35 -3.10 -1.28
N ALA A 57 -11.54 -3.12 -2.33
CA ALA A 57 -11.42 -4.23 -3.26
C ALA A 57 -10.24 -5.12 -2.89
N ASN A 58 -10.52 -6.40 -2.64
CA ASN A 58 -9.53 -7.42 -2.40
C ASN A 58 -9.25 -8.25 -3.65
N GLY A 59 -8.01 -8.69 -3.81
CA GLY A 59 -7.64 -9.66 -4.84
C GLY A 59 -6.62 -9.20 -5.88
N GLY A 60 -5.83 -8.16 -5.63
CA GLY A 60 -4.62 -7.84 -6.41
C GLY A 60 -4.82 -7.43 -7.88
N ILE A 61 -6.06 -7.44 -8.38
CA ILE A 61 -6.41 -7.09 -9.76
C ILE A 61 -7.19 -5.78 -9.73
N ASN A 62 -6.51 -4.71 -10.13
CA ASN A 62 -7.00 -3.39 -10.57
C ASN A 62 -8.32 -2.92 -9.92
N VAL A 63 -8.24 -1.99 -8.96
CA VAL A 63 -9.42 -1.39 -8.30
C VAL A 63 -10.49 -0.89 -9.26
N LEU A 64 -10.16 -0.59 -10.52
CA LEU A 64 -11.15 -0.20 -11.52
C LEU A 64 -12.23 -1.26 -11.76
N SER A 65 -11.94 -2.55 -11.60
CA SER A 65 -12.95 -3.60 -11.74
C SER A 65 -13.92 -3.69 -10.57
N CYS A 66 -13.66 -3.05 -9.42
CA CYS A 66 -14.65 -2.99 -8.34
C CYS A 66 -15.71 -1.88 -8.55
N TRP A 67 -15.51 -1.00 -9.54
CA TRP A 67 -16.39 0.14 -9.82
C TRP A 67 -17.42 -0.13 -10.91
N ASP A 68 -17.18 -1.15 -11.72
CA ASP A 68 -18.15 -1.62 -12.70
C ASP A 68 -19.00 -2.73 -12.08
N ALA A 69 -20.20 -2.38 -11.62
CA ALA A 69 -21.17 -3.34 -11.10
C ALA A 69 -21.59 -4.42 -12.13
N SER A 70 -21.22 -4.25 -13.41
CA SER A 70 -21.39 -5.28 -14.46
C SER A 70 -20.16 -6.18 -14.65
N LYS A 71 -19.06 -5.94 -13.92
CA LYS A 71 -17.85 -6.77 -13.89
C LYS A 71 -17.73 -7.47 -12.52
N PRO A 72 -18.35 -8.66 -12.35
CA PRO A 72 -18.43 -9.39 -11.08
C PRO A 72 -17.11 -10.09 -10.73
N TYR A 73 -15.97 -9.43 -10.87
CA TYR A 73 -14.66 -10.09 -10.79
C TYR A 73 -13.83 -9.64 -9.60
N VAL A 74 -14.36 -8.80 -8.70
CA VAL A 74 -13.58 -8.29 -7.56
C VAL A 74 -14.36 -8.49 -6.28
N SER A 75 -13.77 -9.27 -5.38
CA SER A 75 -14.31 -9.46 -4.03
C SER A 75 -14.12 -8.16 -3.24
N ARG A 76 -15.17 -7.73 -2.52
CA ARG A 76 -15.17 -6.44 -1.83
C ARG A 76 -15.44 -6.62 -0.35
N THR A 77 -14.71 -5.88 0.48
CA THR A 77 -14.93 -5.80 1.92
C THR A 77 -15.64 -4.51 2.25
N ARG A 78 -16.79 -4.61 2.95
CA ARG A 78 -17.47 -3.44 3.49
C ARG A 78 -16.77 -2.98 4.77
N CYS A 79 -16.44 -1.70 4.85
CA CYS A 79 -15.90 -1.07 6.04
C CYS A 79 -17.01 -0.83 7.06
N ASP A 80 -16.81 -1.27 8.30
CA ASP A 80 -17.63 -0.99 9.47
C ASP A 80 -16.74 -0.40 10.58
N LEU A 81 -16.15 0.75 10.28
CA LEU A 81 -15.08 1.39 11.08
C LEU A 81 -15.56 1.78 12.47
N SER A 82 -16.86 2.01 12.64
CA SER A 82 -17.45 2.27 13.97
C SER A 82 -17.29 1.09 14.93
N GLU A 83 -17.16 -0.15 14.44
CA GLU A 83 -16.94 -1.33 15.27
C GLU A 83 -15.53 -1.35 15.90
N PHE A 84 -14.61 -0.52 15.39
CA PHE A 84 -13.22 -0.43 15.86
C PHE A 84 -13.01 0.73 16.85
N GLU A 85 -14.04 1.46 17.26
CA GLU A 85 -13.90 2.51 18.29
C GLU A 85 -13.19 2.03 19.56
N PRO A 86 -13.53 0.85 20.15
CA PRO A 86 -12.78 0.34 21.30
C PRO A 86 -11.29 0.12 21.03
N PHE A 87 -10.95 -0.38 19.83
CA PHE A 87 -9.56 -0.56 19.40
C PHE A 87 -8.83 0.79 19.30
N PHE A 88 -9.46 1.80 18.72
CA PHE A 88 -8.85 3.13 18.57
C PHE A 88 -8.64 3.83 19.93
N GLU A 89 -9.61 3.73 20.84
CA GLU A 89 -9.47 4.24 22.21
C GLU A 89 -8.35 3.53 22.98
N ALA A 90 -8.23 2.20 22.82
CA ALA A 90 -7.14 1.43 23.41
C ALA A 90 -5.76 1.87 22.87
N ALA A 91 -5.62 2.02 21.56
CA ALA A 91 -4.41 2.54 20.93
C ALA A 91 -4.10 3.98 21.38
N HIS A 92 -5.11 4.82 21.55
CA HIS A 92 -4.96 6.19 22.04
C HIS A 92 -4.47 6.22 23.49
N SER A 93 -5.13 5.49 24.39
CA SER A 93 -4.75 5.35 25.79
C SER A 93 -3.33 4.79 25.94
N ARG A 94 -2.99 3.77 25.15
CA ARG A 94 -1.63 3.20 25.10
C ARG A 94 -0.61 4.25 24.72
N ALA A 95 -0.90 5.04 23.69
CA ALA A 95 -0.01 6.13 23.31
C ALA A 95 0.19 7.07 24.50
N GLU A 96 -0.86 7.51 25.19
CA GLU A 96 -0.76 8.40 26.37
C GLU A 96 0.03 7.81 27.55
N GLY A 97 0.05 6.49 27.68
CA GLY A 97 0.86 5.77 28.67
C GLY A 97 2.36 5.68 28.35
N LEU A 98 2.78 5.90 27.10
CA LEU A 98 4.21 5.80 26.72
C LEU A 98 5.05 6.92 27.36
N SER A 99 6.13 6.56 28.03
CA SER A 99 7.05 7.55 28.61
C SER A 99 7.79 8.34 27.52
N PRO A 100 8.23 9.58 27.81
CA PRO A 100 9.07 10.35 26.89
C PRO A 100 10.36 9.61 26.47
N ASP A 101 10.96 8.84 27.38
CA ASP A 101 12.15 8.05 27.08
C ASP A 101 11.88 6.93 26.08
N HIS A 102 10.70 6.29 26.16
CA HIS A 102 10.29 5.29 25.19
C HIS A 102 10.11 5.91 23.80
N VAL A 103 9.48 7.08 23.72
CA VAL A 103 9.33 7.81 22.45
C VAL A 103 10.70 8.18 21.89
N LYS A 104 11.62 8.65 22.73
CA LYS A 104 12.99 8.98 22.32
C LYS A 104 13.76 7.75 21.83
N MET A 105 13.59 6.59 22.48
CA MET A 105 14.15 5.32 22.01
C MET A 105 13.63 4.98 20.61
N VAL A 106 12.32 5.06 20.40
CA VAL A 106 11.69 4.81 19.09
C VAL A 106 12.21 5.80 18.04
N GLN A 107 12.32 7.09 18.39
CA GLN A 107 12.93 8.10 17.52
C GLN A 107 14.39 7.79 17.17
N ASN A 108 15.16 7.29 18.13
CA ASN A 108 16.56 6.92 17.91
C ASN A 108 16.69 5.69 17.00
N ILE A 109 15.77 4.72 17.11
CA ILE A 109 15.67 3.60 16.15
C ILE A 109 15.36 4.15 14.76
N PHE A 110 14.60 5.23 14.67
CA PHE A 110 14.24 5.89 13.42
C PHE A 110 15.06 7.16 13.18
N TYR A 111 16.36 7.17 13.50
CA TYR A 111 17.21 8.38 13.61
C TYR A 111 17.14 9.36 12.41
N GLU A 112 16.77 8.89 11.22
CA GLU A 112 16.60 9.71 10.00
C GLU A 112 15.18 10.28 9.77
N PHE A 113 14.26 10.06 10.72
CA PHE A 113 12.84 10.36 10.59
C PHE A 113 12.49 11.61 11.38
N HIS A 114 12.28 12.68 10.64
CA HIS A 114 11.72 13.92 11.17
C HIS A 114 10.19 13.85 11.18
N LEU A 115 9.64 12.72 11.63
CA LEU A 115 8.20 12.57 11.81
C LEU A 115 7.81 13.27 13.10
N ASN A 116 6.67 13.95 13.11
CA ASN A 116 6.13 14.59 14.31
C ASN A 116 6.16 13.59 15.50
N PRO A 117 6.79 13.93 16.65
CA PRO A 117 6.91 13.02 17.79
C PRO A 117 5.56 12.48 18.30
N LYS A 118 4.51 13.32 18.28
CA LYS A 118 3.15 12.91 18.64
C LYS A 118 2.63 11.86 17.68
N LEU A 119 2.81 12.05 16.38
CA LEU A 119 2.39 11.10 15.34
C LEU A 119 3.17 9.78 15.45
N LEU A 120 4.49 9.84 15.66
CA LEU A 120 5.31 8.64 15.83
C LEU A 120 4.86 7.82 17.06
N ARG A 121 4.55 8.50 18.17
CA ARG A 121 4.01 7.87 19.38
C ARG A 121 2.67 7.18 19.12
N ARG A 122 1.78 7.81 18.36
CA ARG A 122 0.47 7.24 17.97
C ARG A 122 0.63 6.04 17.03
N LEU A 123 1.51 6.12 16.03
CA LEU A 123 1.84 5.00 15.14
C LEU A 123 2.39 3.80 15.91
N TYR A 124 3.32 4.04 16.84
CA TYR A 124 3.89 2.98 17.66
C TYR A 124 2.82 2.30 18.52
N ALA A 125 1.96 3.08 19.19
CA ALA A 125 0.88 2.53 19.99
C ALA A 125 -0.17 1.77 19.15
N PHE A 126 -0.52 2.29 17.97
CA PHE A 126 -1.39 1.60 17.01
C PHE A 126 -0.80 0.25 16.60
N THR A 127 0.48 0.20 16.22
CA THR A 127 1.14 -1.06 15.85
C THR A 127 1.15 -2.05 17.00
N MET A 128 1.44 -1.60 18.23
CA MET A 128 1.38 -2.48 19.40
C MET A 128 -0.04 -3.01 19.63
N GLN A 129 -1.07 -2.17 19.49
CA GLN A 129 -2.46 -2.58 19.71
C GLN A 129 -2.93 -3.56 18.63
N LEU A 130 -2.59 -3.30 17.36
CA LEU A 130 -2.89 -4.19 16.23
C LEU A 130 -2.32 -5.58 16.47
N GLU A 131 -1.07 -5.64 16.92
CA GLU A 131 -0.34 -6.88 17.17
C GLU A 131 -0.82 -7.67 18.39
N GLU A 132 -1.38 -6.98 19.38
CA GLU A 132 -1.95 -7.61 20.55
C GLU A 132 -3.34 -8.20 20.26
N ASP A 133 -4.19 -7.43 19.58
CA ASP A 133 -5.56 -7.85 19.30
C ASP A 133 -5.64 -8.83 18.13
N TYR A 134 -4.72 -8.70 17.16
CA TYR A 134 -4.70 -9.47 15.91
C TYR A 134 -3.29 -9.97 15.58
N PRO A 135 -2.72 -10.85 16.41
CA PRO A 135 -1.37 -11.37 16.19
C PRO A 135 -1.27 -12.15 14.88
N ALA A 136 -0.11 -12.06 14.22
CA ALA A 136 0.21 -12.93 13.10
C ALA A 136 0.60 -14.33 13.61
N ASP A 137 -0.25 -15.31 13.36
CA ASP A 137 -0.05 -16.71 13.73
C ASP A 137 -0.28 -17.67 12.54
N ASP A 138 -0.09 -18.96 12.76
CA ASP A 138 -0.27 -19.99 11.73
C ASP A 138 -1.76 -20.13 11.32
N ASP A 139 -2.69 -19.82 12.23
CA ASP A 139 -4.12 -19.88 11.98
C ASP A 139 -4.57 -18.79 11.01
N MET A 140 -3.89 -17.64 11.01
CA MET A 140 -4.11 -16.55 10.05
C MET A 140 -4.01 -17.01 8.60
N VAL A 141 -3.03 -17.86 8.26
CA VAL A 141 -2.86 -18.34 6.88
C VAL A 141 -4.07 -19.18 6.46
N LYS A 142 -4.52 -20.06 7.35
CA LYS A 142 -5.70 -20.89 7.11
C LYS A 142 -6.96 -20.02 6.97
N ALA A 143 -7.15 -19.06 7.87
CA ALA A 143 -8.30 -18.16 7.84
C ALA A 143 -8.34 -17.31 6.55
N LYS A 144 -7.19 -16.78 6.12
CA LYS A 144 -7.05 -16.10 4.83
C LYS A 144 -7.46 -17.00 3.67
N CYS A 145 -7.01 -18.25 3.66
CA CYS A 145 -7.42 -19.19 2.63
C CYS A 145 -8.92 -19.45 2.62
N GLU A 146 -9.54 -19.54 3.80
CA GLU A 146 -10.97 -19.73 3.91
C GLU A 146 -11.79 -18.52 3.46
N ILE A 147 -11.30 -17.28 3.64
CA ILE A 147 -12.03 -16.09 3.21
C ILE A 147 -11.77 -15.78 1.73
N TYR A 148 -10.52 -15.77 1.28
CA TYR A 148 -10.14 -15.25 -0.03
C TYR A 148 -10.02 -16.30 -1.13
N PHE A 149 -9.82 -17.58 -0.77
CA PHE A 149 -9.63 -18.67 -1.73
C PHE A 149 -10.78 -19.68 -1.76
N ARG A 150 -11.84 -19.48 -0.98
CA ARG A 150 -13.06 -20.30 -1.14
C ARG A 150 -13.74 -19.97 -2.48
N PRO A 151 -14.18 -20.99 -3.24
CA PRO A 151 -14.91 -20.78 -4.49
C PRO A 151 -16.14 -19.89 -4.33
N GLU A 152 -16.83 -19.96 -3.19
CA GLU A 152 -18.00 -19.15 -2.84
C GLU A 152 -17.70 -17.65 -2.71
N TYR A 153 -16.44 -17.29 -2.46
CA TYR A 153 -15.95 -15.92 -2.39
C TYR A 153 -15.04 -15.57 -3.58
N SER A 154 -14.87 -16.51 -4.51
CA SER A 154 -14.10 -16.31 -5.73
C SER A 154 -14.93 -15.48 -6.70
N TRP A 155 -14.42 -14.30 -7.04
CA TRP A 155 -14.90 -13.41 -8.11
C TRP A 155 -16.31 -12.83 -7.87
N GLY A 156 -16.35 -11.57 -7.43
CA GLY A 156 -17.57 -10.74 -7.45
C GLY A 156 -18.49 -10.84 -6.24
N HIS A 157 -18.07 -11.58 -5.21
CA HIS A 157 -18.81 -11.72 -3.97
C HIS A 157 -18.45 -10.63 -2.96
N GLU A 158 -19.43 -10.25 -2.14
CA GLU A 158 -19.17 -9.43 -0.96
C GLU A 158 -18.53 -10.34 0.09
N LEU A 159 -17.32 -9.98 0.51
CA LEU A 159 -16.62 -10.63 1.61
C LEU A 159 -17.30 -10.25 2.93
N PRO A 160 -16.99 -10.96 4.03
CA PRO A 160 -17.34 -10.49 5.36
C PRO A 160 -16.93 -9.01 5.56
N CYS A 161 -17.65 -8.28 6.40
CA CYS A 161 -17.26 -6.91 6.74
C CYS A 161 -15.90 -6.87 7.44
N LEU A 162 -15.27 -5.69 7.45
CA LEU A 162 -13.92 -5.50 7.97
C LEU A 162 -13.78 -6.06 9.41
N SER A 163 -14.69 -5.73 10.32
CA SER A 163 -14.66 -6.25 11.69
C SER A 163 -14.74 -7.77 11.77
N SER A 164 -15.49 -8.41 10.87
CA SER A 164 -15.58 -9.87 10.79
C SER A 164 -14.30 -10.49 10.26
N ILE A 165 -13.64 -9.87 9.28
CA ILE A 165 -12.33 -10.33 8.79
C ILE A 165 -11.27 -10.29 9.91
N PHE A 166 -11.27 -9.22 10.70
CA PHE A 166 -10.37 -9.10 11.86
C PHE A 166 -10.69 -10.12 12.95
N LYS A 167 -11.98 -10.33 13.30
CA LYS A 167 -12.41 -11.37 14.26
C LYS A 167 -12.05 -12.78 13.81
N LEU A 168 -11.98 -13.01 12.50
CA LEU A 168 -11.57 -14.28 11.90
C LEU A 168 -10.04 -14.40 11.75
N HIS A 169 -9.25 -13.43 12.22
CA HIS A 169 -7.79 -13.39 12.05
C HIS A 169 -7.37 -13.51 10.57
N ALA A 170 -8.11 -12.88 9.67
CA ALA A 170 -7.89 -13.02 8.23
C ALA A 170 -7.51 -11.69 7.53
N ALA A 171 -7.22 -10.63 8.28
CA ALA A 171 -6.84 -9.34 7.72
C ALA A 171 -5.58 -9.44 6.86
N THR A 172 -5.60 -8.83 5.67
CA THR A 172 -4.43 -8.71 4.78
C THR A 172 -3.88 -7.28 4.83
N CYS A 173 -2.82 -7.03 4.05
CA CYS A 173 -2.21 -5.70 3.99
C CYS A 173 -3.19 -4.58 3.66
N LEU A 174 -4.25 -4.87 2.89
CA LEU A 174 -5.27 -3.87 2.59
C LEU A 174 -6.13 -3.56 3.81
N GLU A 175 -6.66 -4.57 4.51
CA GLU A 175 -7.46 -4.37 5.73
C GLU A 175 -6.69 -3.64 6.82
N ASP A 176 -5.42 -4.02 7.04
CA ASP A 176 -4.55 -3.36 8.01
C ASP A 176 -4.33 -1.89 7.62
N SER A 177 -4.17 -1.61 6.32
CA SER A 177 -4.07 -0.25 5.79
C SER A 177 -5.38 0.53 5.91
N VAL A 178 -6.55 -0.11 5.78
CA VAL A 178 -7.84 0.56 6.04
C VAL A 178 -7.92 1.05 7.48
N LEU A 179 -7.61 0.18 8.43
CA LEU A 179 -7.67 0.50 9.84
C LEU A 179 -6.65 1.59 10.22
N ALA A 180 -5.42 1.46 9.71
CA ALA A 180 -4.35 2.43 9.93
C ALA A 180 -4.66 3.80 9.33
N GLN A 181 -5.17 3.88 8.09
CA GLN A 181 -5.54 5.16 7.48
C GLN A 181 -6.59 5.88 8.33
N TYR A 182 -7.66 5.17 8.70
CA TYR A 182 -8.74 5.77 9.47
C TYR A 182 -8.26 6.32 10.81
N PHE A 183 -7.47 5.54 11.55
CA PHE A 183 -6.85 5.98 12.81
C PHE A 183 -5.97 7.22 12.61
N LEU A 184 -5.08 7.22 11.61
CA LEU A 184 -4.15 8.32 11.39
C LEU A 184 -4.85 9.61 10.99
N GLN A 185 -5.89 9.53 10.15
CA GLN A 185 -6.68 10.72 9.77
C GLN A 185 -7.47 11.28 10.97
N ARG A 186 -7.95 10.43 11.89
CA ARG A 186 -8.55 10.89 13.16
C ARG A 186 -7.56 11.65 14.04
N GLU A 187 -6.28 11.25 14.02
CA GLU A 187 -5.20 11.94 14.71
C GLU A 187 -4.72 13.21 13.97
N GLY A 188 -5.37 13.58 12.86
CA GLY A 188 -5.05 14.75 12.05
C GLY A 188 -3.85 14.58 11.11
N ALA A 189 -3.40 13.35 10.89
CA ALA A 189 -2.33 13.08 9.95
C ALA A 189 -2.84 13.13 8.50
N ASN A 190 -2.06 13.75 7.60
CA ASN A 190 -2.30 13.67 6.17
C ASN A 190 -1.81 12.30 5.66
N SER A 191 -2.71 11.32 5.65
CA SER A 191 -2.40 9.94 5.24
C SER A 191 -3.31 9.41 4.14
N SER A 192 -2.81 8.49 3.35
CA SER A 192 -3.54 7.80 2.27
C SER A 192 -3.12 6.34 2.15
N ILE A 193 -4.01 5.45 1.69
CA ILE A 193 -3.62 4.08 1.35
C ILE A 193 -3.05 4.09 -0.06
N PHE A 194 -1.85 3.57 -0.26
CA PHE A 194 -1.32 3.26 -1.58
C PHE A 194 -1.40 1.75 -1.82
N VAL A 195 -1.93 1.35 -2.97
CA VAL A 195 -1.98 -0.05 -3.39
C VAL A 195 -1.25 -0.18 -4.72
N GLY A 196 -0.29 -1.11 -4.75
CA GLY A 196 0.56 -1.34 -5.92
C GLY A 196 1.40 -2.59 -5.77
N SER A 197 2.36 -2.77 -6.66
CA SER A 197 3.27 -3.91 -6.63
C SER A 197 4.56 -3.58 -5.88
N MET A 198 4.96 -4.48 -4.98
CA MET A 198 6.32 -4.47 -4.42
C MET A 198 7.27 -5.29 -5.26
N ILE A 199 8.48 -4.78 -5.46
CA ILE A 199 9.61 -5.56 -5.94
C ILE A 199 10.79 -5.37 -4.97
N ASP A 200 11.43 -6.48 -4.61
CA ASP A 200 12.61 -6.50 -3.76
C ASP A 200 13.78 -5.76 -4.43
N ALA A 201 14.72 -5.26 -3.63
CA ALA A 201 15.88 -4.53 -4.12
C ALA A 201 16.70 -5.31 -5.15
N ASP A 202 16.94 -6.58 -4.89
CA ASP A 202 17.78 -7.41 -5.74
C ASP A 202 17.05 -7.80 -7.02
N ASP A 203 15.73 -7.92 -6.95
CA ASP A 203 14.87 -8.12 -8.10
C ASP A 203 14.74 -6.85 -8.95
N ALA A 204 14.64 -5.69 -8.32
CA ALA A 204 14.65 -4.41 -9.01
C ALA A 204 15.99 -4.19 -9.75
N LYS A 205 17.13 -4.51 -9.15
CA LYS A 205 18.45 -4.46 -9.83
C LYS A 205 18.49 -5.32 -11.10
N LYS A 206 17.76 -6.45 -11.13
CA LYS A 206 17.66 -7.30 -12.34
C LYS A 206 16.82 -6.65 -13.45
N PHE A 207 15.78 -5.88 -13.10
CA PHE A 207 14.90 -5.21 -14.08
C PHE A 207 15.47 -3.89 -14.58
N PHE A 208 16.05 -3.12 -13.67
CA PHE A 208 16.69 -1.86 -13.96
C PHE A 208 18.17 -2.11 -13.87
N ALA A 209 18.74 -2.59 -14.98
CA ALA A 209 20.18 -2.59 -15.16
C ALA A 209 20.67 -1.16 -14.93
N VAL A 210 21.01 -0.83 -13.68
CA VAL A 210 21.97 0.24 -13.41
C VAL A 210 23.19 -0.22 -14.18
N PRO A 211 23.60 0.48 -15.25
CA PRO A 211 24.72 0.02 -16.03
C PRO A 211 25.89 -0.18 -15.06
N GLU A 212 26.29 -1.43 -14.86
CA GLU A 212 27.56 -1.68 -14.19
C GLU A 212 28.62 -0.92 -14.98
N PRO A 213 29.59 -0.25 -14.30
CA PRO A 213 30.67 0.40 -15.01
C PRO A 213 31.26 -0.61 -16.01
N GLU A 214 31.36 -0.22 -17.28
CA GLU A 214 31.76 -1.16 -18.33
C GLU A 214 33.02 -1.91 -17.88
N PRO A 215 32.98 -3.25 -17.82
CA PRO A 215 34.15 -4.00 -17.41
C PRO A 215 35.29 -3.70 -18.38
N HIS A 216 36.49 -3.54 -17.83
CA HIS A 216 37.70 -3.30 -18.60
C HIS A 216 37.75 -4.25 -19.84
N PRO A 217 38.10 -3.77 -21.05
CA PRO A 217 37.92 -4.53 -22.30
C PRO A 217 38.51 -5.95 -22.29
N LEU A 218 39.60 -6.15 -21.55
CA LEU A 218 40.24 -7.46 -21.38
C LEU A 218 39.42 -8.44 -20.53
N PHE A 219 38.68 -7.95 -19.53
CA PHE A 219 37.77 -8.75 -18.71
C PHE A 219 36.51 -9.14 -19.49
N ALA A 220 35.98 -8.21 -20.31
CA ALA A 220 34.85 -8.49 -21.19
C ALA A 220 35.16 -9.62 -22.20
N ALA A 221 36.36 -9.60 -22.81
CA ALA A 221 36.82 -10.64 -23.73
C ALA A 221 37.02 -12.01 -23.05
N PHE A 222 37.45 -12.01 -21.78
CA PHE A 222 37.62 -13.23 -20.97
C PHE A 222 36.26 -13.85 -20.59
N VAL A 223 35.31 -13.04 -20.12
CA VAL A 223 33.94 -13.48 -19.77
C VAL A 223 33.18 -13.98 -21.00
N ALA A 224 33.35 -13.34 -22.15
CA ALA A 224 32.74 -13.76 -23.42
C ALA A 224 33.22 -15.16 -23.88
N LYS A 225 34.46 -15.54 -23.58
CA LYS A 225 34.98 -16.91 -23.85
C LYS A 225 34.44 -17.97 -22.89
N LEU A 226 34.07 -17.59 -21.67
CA LEU A 226 33.60 -18.53 -20.64
C LEU A 226 32.09 -18.82 -20.71
N ARG A 227 31.29 -17.90 -21.29
CA ARG A 227 29.85 -18.12 -21.48
C ARG A 227 29.58 -19.06 -22.67
N LYS A 228 29.61 -20.37 -22.43
CA LYS A 228 28.83 -21.32 -23.25
C LYS A 228 27.35 -20.93 -23.13
N LYS A 229 26.69 -20.72 -24.27
CA LYS A 229 25.31 -20.24 -24.40
C LYS A 229 24.30 -21.23 -23.80
N GLU A 230 23.97 -21.06 -22.54
CA GLU A 230 22.59 -21.31 -22.10
C GLU A 230 21.93 -19.94 -21.93
N PRO A 231 20.73 -19.71 -22.50
CA PRO A 231 19.99 -18.49 -22.21
C PRO A 231 19.71 -18.47 -20.71
N ALA A 232 20.14 -17.40 -20.04
CA ALA A 232 19.79 -17.21 -18.64
C ALA A 232 18.25 -17.29 -18.53
N PRO A 233 17.70 -18.08 -17.58
CA PRO A 233 16.26 -18.14 -17.40
C PRO A 233 15.75 -16.72 -17.21
N GLU A 234 14.76 -16.33 -18.01
CA GLU A 234 14.11 -15.02 -17.84
C GLU A 234 13.61 -14.95 -16.39
N PRO A 235 13.99 -13.92 -15.62
CA PRO A 235 13.56 -13.81 -14.23
C PRO A 235 12.04 -13.60 -14.21
N THR A 236 11.29 -14.67 -13.96
CA THR A 236 9.84 -14.63 -13.73
C THR A 236 9.57 -14.16 -12.31
N ILE A 237 9.86 -12.90 -12.01
CA ILE A 237 9.43 -12.28 -10.76
C ILE A 237 7.97 -11.87 -10.95
N LYS A 238 7.09 -12.54 -10.22
CA LYS A 238 5.70 -12.13 -10.09
C LYS A 238 5.65 -11.00 -9.06
N PRO A 239 5.35 -9.76 -9.46
CA PRO A 239 5.14 -8.70 -8.49
C PRO A 239 3.95 -9.07 -7.60
N ASP A 240 4.18 -9.09 -6.29
CA ASP A 240 3.11 -9.29 -5.33
C ASP A 240 2.42 -7.95 -5.05
N GLY A 241 1.09 -7.95 -5.15
CA GLY A 241 0.29 -6.80 -4.78
C GLY A 241 0.37 -6.55 -3.27
N HIS A 242 0.57 -5.30 -2.88
CA HIS A 242 0.65 -4.89 -1.48
C HIS A 242 -0.02 -3.53 -1.27
N ALA A 243 -0.44 -3.27 -0.03
CA ALA A 243 -1.02 -2.01 0.39
C ALA A 243 -0.23 -1.41 1.56
N PHE A 244 -0.06 -0.10 1.54
CA PHE A 244 0.65 0.67 2.56
C PHE A 244 -0.07 1.96 2.89
N ILE A 245 0.36 2.62 3.96
CA ILE A 245 0.01 4.00 4.25
C ILE A 245 1.11 4.94 3.76
N VAL A 246 0.74 5.92 2.95
CA VAL A 246 1.57 7.10 2.68
C VAL A 246 1.22 8.18 3.71
N ILE A 247 2.21 8.73 4.40
CA ILE A 247 2.06 9.82 5.38
C ILE A 247 2.83 11.04 4.87
N ARG A 248 2.17 12.19 4.80
CA ARG A 248 2.77 13.47 4.41
C ARG A 248 2.87 14.37 5.63
N ASP A 249 4.08 14.64 6.09
CA ASP A 249 4.35 15.42 7.31
C ASP A 249 5.57 16.34 7.12
N GLY A 250 5.39 17.63 7.39
CA GLY A 250 6.45 18.64 7.30
C GLY A 250 7.17 18.69 5.94
N GLY A 251 6.45 18.51 4.83
CA GLY A 251 7.02 18.49 3.47
C GLY A 251 7.82 17.20 3.13
N ARG A 252 7.75 16.18 4.00
CA ARG A 252 8.35 14.86 3.79
C ARG A 252 7.27 13.82 3.60
N ILE A 253 7.65 12.73 2.93
CA ILE A 253 6.76 11.61 2.64
C ILE A 253 7.33 10.37 3.30
N TYR A 254 6.49 9.68 4.05
CA TYR A 254 6.80 8.43 4.71
C TYR A 254 5.85 7.34 4.21
N VAL A 255 6.32 6.10 4.23
CA VAL A 255 5.49 4.92 3.97
C VAL A 255 5.46 4.08 5.24
N PHE A 256 4.28 3.78 5.75
CA PHE A 256 4.05 2.90 6.88
C PHE A 256 3.40 1.62 6.40
N ASP A 257 4.00 0.47 6.75
CA ASP A 257 3.49 -0.86 6.43
C ASP A 257 2.90 -1.51 7.70
N PRO A 258 1.58 -1.38 7.94
CA PRO A 258 0.95 -1.93 9.13
C PRO A 258 0.94 -3.46 9.16
N ALA A 259 1.03 -4.11 7.99
CA ALA A 259 0.96 -5.56 7.85
C ALA A 259 2.27 -6.28 8.19
N ASN A 260 3.38 -5.53 8.21
CA ASN A 260 4.71 -6.09 8.43
C ASN A 260 5.48 -5.30 9.50
N PRO A 261 5.04 -5.24 10.76
CA PRO A 261 5.81 -4.53 11.75
C PRO A 261 7.17 -5.19 12.03
N ILE A 262 8.08 -4.44 12.65
CA ILE A 262 9.42 -4.93 13.01
C ILE A 262 9.31 -5.57 14.39
N ARG A 263 9.59 -6.87 14.49
CA ARG A 263 9.66 -7.60 15.76
C ARG A 263 11.09 -7.67 16.26
N HIS A 264 11.36 -7.12 17.44
CA HIS A 264 12.67 -7.18 18.10
C HIS A 264 12.59 -8.05 19.36
N PRO A 265 13.46 -9.07 19.53
CA PRO A 265 13.37 -10.01 20.66
C PRO A 265 13.35 -9.37 22.05
N ASN A 266 14.07 -8.26 22.20
CA ASN A 266 14.25 -7.60 23.50
C ASN A 266 13.40 -6.32 23.66
N TRP A 267 12.86 -5.78 22.56
CA TRP A 267 12.25 -4.45 22.58
C TRP A 267 10.81 -4.42 22.06
N GLY A 268 10.25 -5.57 21.69
CA GLY A 268 8.85 -5.70 21.28
C GLY A 268 8.63 -5.39 19.80
N VAL A 269 7.45 -4.86 19.48
CA VAL A 269 7.00 -4.66 18.10
C VAL A 269 6.98 -3.17 17.75
N PHE A 270 7.56 -2.83 16.60
CA PHE A 270 7.72 -1.45 16.11
C PHE A 270 7.03 -1.25 14.76
N PRO A 271 6.52 -0.05 14.47
CA PRO A 271 5.97 0.26 13.16
C PRO A 271 7.09 0.16 12.11
N ARG A 272 6.79 -0.44 10.96
CA ARG A 272 7.69 -0.43 9.83
C ARG A 272 7.45 0.82 9.00
N VAL A 273 8.32 1.81 9.17
CA VAL A 273 8.22 3.10 8.48
C VAL A 273 9.44 3.31 7.59
N TYR A 274 9.19 3.80 6.38
CA TYR A 274 10.17 4.15 5.37
C TYR A 274 10.08 5.64 5.05
N ARG A 275 11.22 6.23 4.67
CA ARG A 275 11.25 7.60 4.16
C ARG A 275 11.37 7.53 2.65
N MET A 276 10.46 8.23 1.98
CA MET A 276 10.49 8.36 0.54
C MET A 276 11.26 9.61 0.14
N ASN A 277 11.84 9.58 -1.07
CA ASN A 277 12.43 10.78 -1.64
C ASN A 277 11.34 11.80 -2.02
N HIS A 278 11.73 13.06 -2.21
CA HIS A 278 10.82 14.15 -2.60
C HIS A 278 10.18 13.94 -3.99
N LYS A 279 10.68 12.99 -4.79
CA LYS A 279 10.13 12.68 -6.10
C LYS A 279 8.93 11.74 -6.03
N PHE A 280 8.60 11.14 -4.88
CA PHE A 280 7.44 10.25 -4.79
C PHE A 280 6.15 10.94 -5.24
N ASP A 281 5.85 12.14 -4.74
CA ASP A 281 4.64 12.84 -5.19
C ASP A 281 4.69 13.22 -6.68
N LEU A 282 5.88 13.49 -7.25
CA LEU A 282 6.03 13.74 -8.69
C LEU A 282 5.77 12.47 -9.51
N PHE A 283 6.28 11.33 -9.04
CA PHE A 283 6.01 10.01 -9.60
C PHE A 283 4.51 9.68 -9.54
N MET A 284 3.88 9.90 -8.39
CA MET A 284 2.45 9.69 -8.19
C MET A 284 1.58 10.60 -9.06
N GLN A 285 2.11 11.75 -9.48
CA GLN A 285 1.46 12.66 -10.42
C GLN A 285 1.73 12.30 -11.89
N GLY A 286 2.50 11.24 -12.18
CA GLY A 286 2.92 10.90 -13.55
C GLY A 286 3.81 11.95 -14.20
N LYS A 287 4.44 12.83 -13.41
CA LYS A 287 5.28 13.93 -13.89
C LYS A 287 6.74 13.54 -14.07
N THR A 288 7.13 12.35 -13.61
CA THR A 288 8.43 11.78 -13.88
C THR A 288 8.29 10.96 -15.16
N GLY A 289 8.96 11.36 -16.24
CA GLY A 289 8.73 10.87 -17.60
C GLY A 289 9.15 9.42 -17.89
N GLY A 290 8.82 8.45 -17.03
CA GLY A 290 9.13 7.03 -17.23
C GLY A 290 8.88 6.16 -16.00
N THR A 291 9.30 4.89 -16.09
CA THR A 291 9.39 3.91 -14.99
C THR A 291 10.47 4.33 -13.99
N GLU A 292 10.26 5.43 -13.27
CA GLU A 292 11.14 5.79 -12.17
C GLU A 292 10.91 4.87 -10.97
N LEU A 293 12.01 4.32 -10.48
CA LEU A 293 12.08 3.61 -9.22
C LEU A 293 11.92 4.59 -8.06
N VAL A 294 10.81 4.51 -7.32
CA VAL A 294 10.78 5.18 -6.02
C VAL A 294 11.38 4.26 -4.98
N ASN A 295 12.51 4.70 -4.42
CA ASN A 295 13.26 3.97 -3.40
C ASN A 295 12.74 4.37 -2.02
N ALA A 296 12.48 3.35 -1.20
CA ALA A 296 12.12 3.47 0.21
C ALA A 296 13.32 3.03 1.07
N ARG A 297 13.88 3.93 1.89
CA ARG A 297 14.92 3.56 2.86
C ARG A 297 14.29 3.22 4.20
N MET A 298 14.63 2.05 4.75
CA MET A 298 14.24 1.69 6.12
C MET A 298 14.90 2.63 7.12
N ALA A 299 14.12 2.96 8.14
CA ALA A 299 14.47 3.90 9.17
C ALA A 299 15.60 3.48 10.12
N SER A 300 15.79 2.18 10.29
CA SER A 300 16.76 1.61 11.25
C SER A 300 18.22 1.65 10.82
N GLY A 301 18.53 2.31 9.69
CA GLY A 301 19.91 2.64 9.30
C GLY A 301 20.74 1.47 8.79
N GLU A 302 20.96 0.43 9.59
CA GLU A 302 21.94 -0.62 9.30
C GLU A 302 21.54 -1.95 9.98
N GLY A 303 20.98 -2.86 9.20
CA GLY A 303 20.90 -4.28 9.53
C GLY A 303 21.19 -5.09 8.27
N PRO A 304 21.73 -6.33 8.36
CA PRO A 304 21.94 -7.19 7.21
C PRO A 304 20.57 -7.45 6.57
N GLY A 305 20.29 -6.79 5.44
CA GLY A 305 18.95 -6.75 4.85
C GLY A 305 18.26 -5.38 4.91
N GLY A 306 19.00 -4.27 4.81
CA GLY A 306 18.47 -2.96 4.40
C GLY A 306 17.81 -3.03 3.02
N ARG A 307 16.67 -3.71 2.93
CA ARG A 307 15.91 -3.93 1.71
C ARG A 307 15.35 -2.58 1.29
N GLN A 308 15.82 -2.14 0.14
CA GLN A 308 15.26 -1.01 -0.59
C GLN A 308 14.06 -1.55 -1.37
N TYR A 309 12.87 -1.03 -1.07
CA TYR A 309 11.68 -1.41 -1.83
C TYR A 309 11.52 -0.47 -2.99
N TYR A 310 11.16 -1.05 -4.13
CA TYR A 310 11.01 -0.38 -5.39
C TYR A 310 9.58 -0.55 -5.89
N GLY A 311 8.84 0.55 -5.97
CA GLY A 311 7.56 0.55 -6.67
C GLY A 311 7.81 0.44 -8.18
N ILE A 312 7.44 -0.69 -8.79
CA ILE A 312 7.50 -0.83 -10.25
C ILE A 312 6.15 -0.45 -10.84
N ASN A 313 6.16 0.61 -11.63
CA ASN A 313 5.14 0.83 -12.66
C ASN A 313 5.42 -0.17 -13.80
N LYS A 314 4.78 -1.35 -13.79
CA LYS A 314 4.72 -2.12 -15.04
C LYS A 314 3.76 -1.35 -15.92
N GLY A 315 4.29 -0.68 -16.94
CA GLY A 315 3.55 0.11 -17.92
C GLY A 315 2.55 -0.67 -18.77
N TYR A 316 1.71 -1.51 -18.17
CA TYR A 316 0.36 -1.72 -18.67
C TYR A 316 -0.45 -0.47 -18.33
N ALA A 317 -0.08 0.65 -18.97
CA ALA A 317 -1.07 1.69 -19.15
C ALA A 317 -2.20 1.03 -19.94
N LEU A 318 -3.36 0.89 -19.31
CA LEU A 318 -4.59 0.98 -20.07
C LEU A 318 -4.56 2.39 -20.68
N THR A 319 -3.94 2.50 -21.85
CA THR A 319 -4.14 3.65 -22.72
C THR A 319 -5.64 3.76 -22.94
N LYS A 320 -6.13 4.97 -23.21
CA LYS A 320 -7.54 5.16 -23.58
C LYS A 320 -7.98 4.15 -24.65
N GLU A 321 -7.10 3.87 -25.62
CA GLU A 321 -7.28 2.86 -26.66
C GLU A 321 -7.40 1.41 -26.13
N ASN A 322 -6.56 1.01 -25.16
CA ASN A 322 -6.62 -0.34 -24.59
C ASN A 322 -7.85 -0.55 -23.68
N TRP A 323 -8.32 0.52 -23.03
CA TRP A 323 -9.56 0.50 -22.25
C TRP A 323 -10.79 0.49 -23.16
N GLU A 324 -10.81 1.30 -24.23
CA GLU A 324 -11.91 1.33 -25.20
C GLU A 324 -12.05 -0.01 -25.93
N LYS A 325 -10.95 -0.64 -26.36
CA LYS A 325 -10.97 -2.00 -26.95
C LYS A 325 -11.49 -3.07 -26.00
N ALA A 326 -11.07 -3.06 -24.73
CA ALA A 326 -11.46 -4.08 -23.76
C ALA A 326 -12.90 -3.91 -23.20
N VAL A 327 -13.58 -2.80 -23.51
CA VAL A 327 -14.91 -2.46 -23.00
C VAL A 327 -15.96 -2.35 -24.10
N LEU A 328 -15.57 -2.04 -25.35
CA LEU A 328 -16.50 -1.77 -26.45
C LEU A 328 -16.55 -2.85 -27.54
N GLU A 329 -15.64 -3.82 -27.53
CA GLU A 329 -15.68 -4.96 -28.46
C GLU A 329 -15.94 -6.24 -27.66
N PRO A 330 -17.10 -6.93 -27.86
CA PRO A 330 -17.41 -8.19 -27.18
C PRO A 330 -16.48 -9.35 -27.56
#